data_AF-A0A660S7Y4-F1
#
_entry.id   AF-A0A660S7Y4-F1
#
_cell.length_a   1.000
_cell.length_b   1.000
_cell.length_c   1.000
_cell.angle_alpha   90.00
_cell.angle_beta   90.00
_cell.angle_gamma   90.00
#
_symmetry.space_group_name_H-M   'P 1'
#
loop_
_entity.id
_entity.type
_entity.pdbx_description
1 polymer ?
#
loop_
_entity_poly.entity_id
_entity_poly.type
_entity_poly.pdbx_seq_one_letter_code
_entity_poly.pdbx_strand_id
1 'polypeptide(L)'
;MKRYCFILLISAIVLIVLQVYAQRRPPVELLEIRDSKFGQFGPYRYPPVWFSHELHTGEYQVTCNSCHHLYKNGQNIWTSEREVQECSNCHGKSKQELTIAYHMKCWGCHKRIKEMYFPADVPTVECDRCHIKSVNLTKEERRIRQKLKNKQRKVGEIIKHLKIKGFYR
;
A
#
# COMPACT_ATOMS: atom_id res chain seq x y z
N MET A 1 -37.18 -36.31 -21.13
CA MET A 1 -36.28 -36.30 -19.96
C MET A 1 -34.83 -35.93 -20.28
N LYS A 2 -34.13 -36.65 -21.17
CA LYS A 2 -32.70 -36.37 -21.50
C LYS A 2 -32.41 -34.94 -21.99
N ARG A 3 -33.29 -34.35 -22.81
CA ARG A 3 -33.13 -32.97 -23.32
C ARG A 3 -33.24 -31.89 -22.24
N TYR A 4 -34.18 -32.05 -21.31
CA TYR A 4 -34.35 -31.13 -20.16
C TYR A 4 -33.16 -31.22 -19.19
N CYS A 5 -32.63 -32.43 -18.99
CA CYS A 5 -31.43 -32.64 -18.18
C CYS A 5 -30.21 -31.93 -18.80
N PHE A 6 -30.08 -31.95 -20.13
CA PHE A 6 -29.01 -31.25 -20.85
C PHE A 6 -29.11 -29.72 -20.76
N ILE A 7 -30.32 -29.17 -20.87
CA ILE A 7 -30.57 -27.72 -20.76
C ILE A 7 -30.26 -27.21 -19.34
N LEU A 8 -30.66 -27.97 -18.30
CA LEU A 8 -30.34 -27.65 -16.91
C LEU A 8 -28.83 -27.71 -16.62
N LEU A 9 -28.11 -28.63 -17.27
CA LEU A 9 -26.66 -28.74 -17.13
C LEU A 9 -25.94 -27.54 -17.75
N ILE A 10 -26.37 -27.11 -18.94
CA ILE A 10 -25.82 -25.92 -19.60
C ILE A 10 -26.13 -24.65 -18.80
N SER A 11 -27.36 -24.49 -18.30
CA SER A 11 -27.72 -23.32 -17.50
C SER A 11 -26.93 -23.24 -16.19
N ALA A 12 -26.69 -24.38 -15.52
CA ALA A 12 -25.83 -24.44 -14.34
C ALA A 12 -24.39 -24.05 -14.66
N ILE A 13 -23.82 -24.52 -15.76
CA ILE A 13 -22.46 -24.13 -16.19
C ILE A 13 -22.39 -22.64 -16.49
N VAL A 14 -23.38 -22.08 -17.20
CA VAL A 14 -23.44 -20.64 -17.51
C VAL A 14 -23.52 -19.81 -16.22
N LEU A 15 -24.35 -20.22 -15.26
CA LEU A 15 -24.44 -19.56 -13.94
C LEU A 15 -23.13 -19.63 -13.17
N ILE A 16 -22.44 -20.77 -13.17
CA ILE A 16 -21.12 -20.92 -12.54
C ILE A 16 -20.09 -20.00 -13.21
N VAL A 17 -20.06 -19.94 -14.54
CA VAL A 17 -19.13 -19.07 -15.29
C VAL A 17 -19.41 -17.59 -14.99
N LEU A 18 -20.68 -17.18 -14.96
CA LEU A 18 -21.08 -15.82 -14.59
C LEU A 18 -20.68 -15.48 -13.15
N GLN A 19 -20.88 -16.40 -12.21
CA GLN A 19 -20.50 -16.21 -10.82
C GLN A 19 -18.98 -16.11 -10.66
N VAL A 20 -18.20 -16.92 -11.38
CA VAL A 20 -16.73 -16.82 -11.41
C VAL A 20 -16.27 -15.48 -12.01
N TYR A 21 -16.92 -15.02 -13.09
CA TYR A 21 -16.63 -13.72 -13.70
C TYR A 21 -16.93 -12.57 -12.73
N ALA A 22 -18.09 -12.61 -12.06
CA ALA A 22 -18.49 -11.61 -11.06
C ALA A 22 -17.57 -11.60 -9.83
N GLN A 23 -16.97 -12.73 -9.48
CA GLN A 23 -16.01 -12.85 -8.39
C GLN A 23 -14.57 -12.45 -8.76
N ARG A 24 -14.27 -12.19 -10.04
CA ARG A 24 -12.96 -11.66 -10.43
C ARG A 24 -12.84 -10.22 -9.92
N ARG A 25 -12.09 -10.04 -8.84
CA ARG A 25 -11.64 -8.72 -8.42
C ARG A 25 -10.67 -8.16 -9.47
N PRO A 26 -10.64 -6.83 -9.66
CA PRO A 26 -9.61 -6.19 -10.47
C PRO A 26 -8.21 -6.56 -9.96
N PRO A 27 -7.17 -6.46 -10.81
CA PRO A 27 -5.79 -6.62 -10.38
C PRO A 27 -5.50 -5.67 -9.21
N VAL A 28 -4.60 -6.09 -8.32
CA VAL A 28 -4.23 -5.27 -7.16
C VAL A 28 -3.59 -3.99 -7.66
N GLU A 29 -4.02 -2.86 -7.11
CA GLU A 29 -3.39 -1.57 -7.37
C GLU A 29 -1.94 -1.59 -6.82
N LEU A 30 -0.98 -1.40 -7.71
CA LEU A 30 0.44 -1.22 -7.40
C LEU A 30 0.92 0.09 -8.02
N LEU A 31 0.99 1.11 -7.19
CA LEU A 31 1.55 2.41 -7.55
C LEU A 31 3.07 2.35 -7.49
N GLU A 32 3.71 2.87 -8.53
CA GLU A 32 5.15 3.08 -8.52
C GLU A 32 5.48 4.38 -7.78
N ILE A 33 6.16 4.29 -6.64
CA ILE A 33 6.71 5.47 -5.97
C ILE A 33 8.03 5.83 -6.64
N ARG A 34 7.99 6.86 -7.49
CA ARG A 34 9.14 7.47 -8.14
C ARG A 34 9.00 9.00 -8.12
N ASP A 35 9.59 9.62 -7.11
CA ASP A 35 9.58 11.08 -6.95
C ASP A 35 10.31 11.77 -8.10
N SER A 36 9.64 12.71 -8.76
CA SER A 36 10.12 13.34 -9.99
C SER A 36 11.44 14.10 -9.82
N LYS A 37 11.69 14.68 -8.64
CA LYS A 37 12.90 15.48 -8.38
C LYS A 37 14.09 14.65 -7.91
N PHE A 38 13.92 13.38 -7.58
CA PHE A 38 15.02 12.56 -7.07
C PHE A 38 16.18 12.45 -8.08
N GLY A 39 15.87 12.42 -9.38
CA GLY A 39 16.86 12.33 -10.46
C GLY A 39 17.92 13.44 -10.44
N GLN A 40 17.61 14.60 -9.84
CA GLN A 40 18.58 15.70 -9.70
C GLN A 40 19.76 15.33 -8.79
N PHE A 41 19.63 14.29 -7.98
CA PHE A 41 20.67 13.78 -7.08
C PHE A 41 21.47 12.60 -7.66
N GLY A 42 21.33 12.36 -8.96
CA GLY A 42 21.95 11.25 -9.66
C GLY A 42 21.08 9.99 -9.71
N PRO A 43 21.64 8.85 -10.18
CA PRO A 43 20.87 7.65 -10.45
C PRO A 43 20.32 7.02 -9.17
N TYR A 44 19.18 6.34 -9.31
CA TYR A 44 18.62 5.48 -8.27
C TYR A 44 19.56 4.29 -8.03
N ARG A 45 19.89 4.04 -6.77
CA ARG A 45 20.70 2.89 -6.36
C ARG A 45 19.87 1.60 -6.25
N TYR A 46 18.57 1.75 -6.03
CA TYR A 46 17.62 0.65 -5.82
C TYR A 46 16.45 0.75 -6.81
N PRO A 47 15.76 -0.37 -7.12
CA PRO A 47 14.50 -0.34 -7.84
C PRO A 47 13.48 0.61 -7.18
N PRO A 48 12.47 1.09 -7.93
CA PRO A 48 11.38 1.86 -7.33
C PRO A 48 10.64 1.05 -6.27
N VAL A 49 9.95 1.75 -5.37
CA VAL A 49 9.07 1.10 -4.38
C VAL A 49 7.69 0.94 -4.99
N TRP A 50 7.15 -0.28 -4.92
CA TRP A 50 5.79 -0.57 -5.36
C TRP A 50 4.86 -0.58 -4.16
N PHE A 51 3.81 0.24 -4.24
CA PHE A 51 2.96 0.56 -3.10
C PHE A 51 1.49 0.30 -3.44
N SER A 52 0.78 -0.40 -2.56
CA SER A 52 -0.67 -0.57 -2.68
C SER A 52 -1.40 0.44 -1.80
N HIS A 53 -1.99 1.45 -2.42
CA HIS A 53 -2.79 2.45 -1.72
C HIS A 53 -4.06 1.80 -1.13
N GLU A 54 -4.77 0.98 -1.91
CA GLU A 54 -5.91 0.17 -1.45
C GLU A 54 -5.64 -0.63 -0.17
N LEU A 55 -4.49 -1.31 -0.07
CA LEU A 55 -4.17 -2.09 1.14
C LEU A 55 -4.01 -1.18 2.36
N HIS A 56 -3.38 -0.01 2.21
CA HIS A 56 -3.11 0.88 3.33
C HIS A 56 -4.36 1.65 3.77
N THR A 57 -5.08 2.27 2.84
CA THR A 57 -6.24 3.11 3.19
C THR A 57 -7.54 2.31 3.24
N GLY A 58 -7.74 1.36 2.33
CA GLY A 58 -8.95 0.55 2.25
C GLY A 58 -8.99 -0.55 3.31
N GLU A 59 -7.97 -1.41 3.35
CA GLU A 59 -7.97 -2.55 4.28
C GLU A 59 -7.48 -2.15 5.68
N TYR A 60 -6.33 -1.49 5.77
CA TYR A 60 -5.74 -1.11 7.05
C TYR A 60 -6.25 0.21 7.64
N GLN A 61 -7.08 0.94 6.90
CA GLN A 61 -7.72 2.18 7.38
C GLN A 61 -6.70 3.22 7.87
N VAL A 62 -5.51 3.26 7.26
CA VAL A 62 -4.52 4.30 7.51
C VAL A 62 -5.09 5.62 7.00
N THR A 63 -5.11 6.65 7.85
CA THR A 63 -5.69 7.95 7.50
C THR A 63 -4.85 8.64 6.43
N CYS A 64 -5.50 9.37 5.51
CA CYS A 64 -4.80 10.08 4.43
C CYS A 64 -3.73 11.04 4.98
N ASN A 65 -4.04 11.72 6.08
CA ASN A 65 -3.14 12.67 6.74
C ASN A 65 -1.97 12.01 7.50
N SER A 66 -1.99 10.68 7.62
CA SER A 66 -0.83 9.93 8.10
C SER A 66 0.32 10.09 7.11
N CYS A 67 0.06 10.01 5.81
CA CYS A 67 1.09 10.12 4.76
C CYS A 67 1.16 11.53 4.17
N HIS A 68 0.03 12.05 3.72
CA HIS A 68 -0.06 13.38 3.14
C HIS A 68 -0.20 14.42 4.25
N HIS A 69 0.83 15.21 4.45
CA HIS A 69 0.83 16.21 5.50
C HIS A 69 1.23 17.57 5.00
N LEU A 70 0.75 18.58 5.72
CA LEU A 70 1.18 19.95 5.57
C LEU A 70 1.13 20.57 6.96
N TYR A 71 2.29 20.85 7.53
CA TYR A 71 2.37 21.41 8.86
C TYR A 71 2.41 22.94 8.82
N LYS A 72 1.51 23.58 9.55
CA LYS A 72 1.54 25.02 9.83
C LYS A 72 1.37 25.22 11.33
N ASN A 73 2.30 25.93 11.95
CA ASN A 73 2.30 26.18 13.41
C ASN A 73 2.17 24.89 14.24
N GLY A 74 2.86 23.82 13.83
CA GLY A 74 2.84 22.52 14.51
C GLY A 74 1.57 21.67 14.29
N GLN A 75 0.60 22.17 13.53
CA GLN A 75 -0.64 21.45 13.22
C GLN A 75 -0.62 20.94 11.79
N ASN A 76 -1.03 19.68 11.58
CA ASN A 76 -1.24 19.17 10.24
C ASN A 76 -2.57 19.70 9.70
N ILE A 77 -2.49 20.59 8.71
CA ILE A 77 -3.63 21.26 8.06
C ILE A 77 -3.99 20.63 6.72
N TRP A 78 -3.39 19.49 6.37
CA TRP A 78 -3.70 18.79 5.12
C TRP A 78 -5.07 18.11 5.18
N THR A 79 -5.83 18.23 4.09
CA THR A 79 -7.14 17.59 3.89
C THR A 79 -7.18 16.94 2.51
N SER A 80 -8.07 15.96 2.31
CA SER A 80 -8.22 15.25 1.03
C SER A 80 -8.73 16.11 -0.12
N GLU A 81 -9.19 17.33 0.17
CA GLU A 81 -9.60 18.32 -0.83
C GLU A 81 -8.39 19.04 -1.45
N ARG A 82 -7.21 18.95 -0.81
CA ARG A 82 -5.98 19.52 -1.35
C ARG A 82 -5.33 18.55 -2.33
N GLU A 83 -4.67 19.13 -3.32
CA GLU A 83 -3.83 18.37 -4.23
C GLU A 83 -2.73 17.62 -3.48
N VAL A 84 -2.49 16.37 -3.88
CA VAL A 84 -1.39 15.57 -3.36
C VAL A 84 -0.08 16.11 -3.93
N GLN A 85 0.84 16.46 -3.04
CA GLN A 85 2.18 16.93 -3.40
C GLN A 85 3.20 15.80 -3.26
N GLU A 86 4.20 15.79 -4.13
CA GLU A 86 5.38 14.94 -3.97
C GLU A 86 6.17 15.30 -2.72
N CYS A 87 6.82 14.32 -2.09
CA CYS A 87 7.60 14.53 -0.88
C CYS A 87 8.73 15.54 -1.12
N SER A 88 9.36 15.50 -2.28
CA SER A 88 10.44 16.43 -2.66
C SER A 88 10.02 17.88 -2.80
N ASN A 89 8.72 18.20 -2.86
CA ASN A 89 8.27 19.59 -2.86
C ASN A 89 8.68 20.33 -1.58
N CYS A 90 8.77 19.61 -0.44
CA CYS A 90 9.21 20.16 0.83
C CYS A 90 10.48 19.50 1.37
N HIS A 91 10.64 18.18 1.17
CA HIS A 91 11.77 17.37 1.67
C HIS A 91 12.86 17.13 0.61
N GLY A 92 12.94 18.00 -0.40
CA GLY A 92 13.83 17.83 -1.55
C GLY A 92 15.11 18.68 -1.52
N LYS A 93 15.57 19.19 -0.37
CA LYS A 93 16.80 20.02 -0.33
C LYS A 93 18.07 19.19 -0.55
N SER A 94 18.02 17.90 -0.22
CA SER A 94 19.10 16.96 -0.49
C SER A 94 18.58 15.54 -0.71
N LYS A 95 19.42 14.71 -1.33
CA LYS A 95 19.17 13.26 -1.46
C LYS A 95 18.88 12.60 -0.11
N GLN A 96 19.65 13.00 0.90
CA GLN A 96 19.55 12.44 2.25
C GLN A 96 18.22 12.79 2.90
N GLU A 97 17.80 14.07 2.82
CA GLU A 97 16.52 14.52 3.36
C GLU A 97 15.35 13.77 2.74
N LEU A 98 15.29 13.70 1.41
CA LEU A 98 14.21 13.02 0.69
C LEU A 98 14.15 11.53 1.03
N THR A 99 15.33 10.89 1.09
CA THR A 99 15.45 9.48 1.48
C THR A 99 14.95 9.25 2.92
N ILE A 100 15.32 10.12 3.86
CA ILE A 100 14.86 10.05 5.25
C ILE A 100 13.35 10.26 5.33
N ALA A 101 12.79 11.22 4.59
CA ALA A 101 11.36 11.49 4.56
C ALA A 101 10.56 10.24 4.14
N TYR A 102 10.94 9.61 3.02
CA TYR A 102 10.31 8.36 2.58
C TYR A 102 10.52 7.21 3.56
N HIS A 103 11.76 6.95 3.98
CA HIS A 103 12.05 5.84 4.88
C HIS A 103 11.27 6.00 6.18
N MET A 104 11.45 7.10 6.92
CA MET A 104 10.80 7.31 8.22
C MET A 104 9.26 7.27 8.13
N LYS A 105 8.69 7.76 7.02
CA LYS A 105 7.26 7.68 6.74
C LYS A 105 6.77 6.24 6.59
N CYS A 106 7.48 5.42 5.82
CA CYS A 106 7.10 4.05 5.51
C CYS A 106 7.58 3.06 6.59
N TRP A 107 8.89 2.88 6.72
CA TRP A 107 9.48 1.88 7.63
C TRP A 107 9.23 2.20 9.10
N GLY A 108 8.96 3.46 9.45
CA GLY A 108 8.81 3.90 10.84
C GLY A 108 7.47 3.44 11.41
N CYS A 109 6.43 3.49 10.57
CA CYS A 109 5.14 2.86 10.88
C CYS A 109 5.29 1.34 10.98
N HIS A 110 5.91 0.73 9.96
CA HIS A 110 6.07 -0.73 9.92
C HIS A 110 6.86 -1.26 11.12
N LYS A 111 7.94 -0.58 11.53
CA LYS A 111 8.73 -0.95 12.70
C LYS A 111 7.88 -0.96 13.97
N ARG A 112 7.09 0.10 14.22
CA ARG A 112 6.19 0.15 15.39
C ARG A 112 5.13 -0.94 15.36
N ILE A 113 4.53 -1.20 14.19
CA ILE A 113 3.59 -2.32 14.02
C ILE A 113 4.28 -3.64 14.39
N LYS A 114 5.51 -3.86 13.92
CA LYS A 114 6.30 -5.06 14.20
C LYS A 114 6.65 -5.19 15.68
N GLU A 115 6.95 -4.08 16.37
CA GLU A 115 7.22 -4.04 17.81
C GLU A 115 5.98 -4.44 18.63
N MET A 116 4.78 -4.01 18.25
CA MET A 116 3.54 -4.38 18.95
C MET A 116 2.98 -5.75 18.53
N TYR A 117 3.28 -6.19 17.31
CA TYR A 117 2.83 -7.46 16.77
C TYR A 117 3.88 -8.05 15.84
N PHE A 118 4.79 -8.82 16.45
CA PHE A 118 5.89 -9.48 15.76
C PHE A 118 5.47 -10.32 14.54
N PRO A 119 4.32 -11.04 14.53
CA PRO A 119 3.86 -11.75 13.34
C PRO A 119 3.39 -10.87 12.17
N ALA A 120 3.31 -9.54 12.34
CA ALA A 120 2.91 -8.64 11.27
C ALA A 120 3.81 -8.79 10.04
N ASP A 121 3.18 -9.09 8.90
CA ASP A 121 3.87 -9.12 7.60
C ASP A 121 3.97 -7.70 7.03
N VAL A 122 4.88 -6.91 7.59
CA VAL A 122 5.25 -5.57 7.14
C VAL A 122 6.76 -5.53 6.84
N PRO A 123 7.21 -4.87 5.77
CA PRO A 123 8.63 -4.70 5.49
C PRO A 123 9.22 -3.64 6.42
N THR A 124 10.41 -3.86 6.97
CA THR A 124 11.05 -2.91 7.90
C THR A 124 12.37 -2.38 7.33
N VAL A 125 13.49 -2.93 7.76
CA VAL A 125 14.85 -2.52 7.33
C VAL A 125 15.34 -3.32 6.13
N GLU A 126 14.61 -4.36 5.72
CA GLU A 126 14.94 -5.21 4.59
C GLU A 126 14.68 -4.46 3.27
N CYS A 127 15.75 -3.94 2.65
CA CYS A 127 15.67 -3.05 1.49
C CYS A 127 14.89 -3.66 0.32
N ASP A 128 15.08 -4.95 0.06
CA ASP A 128 14.47 -5.70 -1.05
C ASP A 128 12.99 -6.01 -0.86
N ARG A 129 12.47 -5.89 0.37
CA ARG A 129 11.03 -6.00 0.65
C ARG A 129 10.25 -4.72 0.33
N CYS A 130 10.94 -3.60 0.16
CA CYS A 130 10.36 -2.34 -0.32
C CYS A 130 10.78 -2.06 -1.78
N HIS A 131 12.07 -2.16 -2.08
CA HIS A 131 12.66 -1.94 -3.40
C HIS A 131 12.65 -3.22 -4.23
N ILE A 132 11.43 -3.67 -4.55
CA ILE A 132 11.18 -4.94 -5.21
C ILE A 132 11.60 -4.84 -6.68
N LYS A 133 12.47 -5.76 -7.12
CA LYS A 133 12.84 -5.90 -8.54
C LYS A 133 11.60 -6.25 -9.37
N SER A 134 11.53 -5.76 -10.62
CA SER A 134 10.40 -6.00 -11.53
C SER A 134 10.03 -7.48 -11.67
N VAL A 135 11.04 -8.36 -11.73
CA VAL A 135 10.86 -9.83 -11.80
C VAL A 135 10.08 -10.43 -10.62
N ASN A 136 10.01 -9.73 -9.49
CA ASN A 136 9.33 -10.18 -8.28
C ASN A 136 7.94 -9.53 -8.09
N LEU A 137 7.48 -8.67 -9.01
CA LEU A 137 6.22 -7.94 -8.84
C LEU A 137 4.99 -8.83 -8.79
N THR A 138 4.92 -9.87 -9.61
CA THR A 138 3.80 -10.82 -9.59
C THR A 138 3.72 -11.58 -8.25
N LYS A 139 4.86 -11.84 -7.61
CA LYS A 139 4.90 -12.45 -6.26
C LYS A 139 4.36 -11.47 -5.21
N GLU A 140 4.73 -10.20 -5.32
CA GLU A 140 4.25 -9.16 -4.41
C GLU A 140 2.75 -8.90 -4.59
N GLU A 141 2.27 -8.83 -5.82
CA GLU A 141 0.84 -8.69 -6.12
C GLU A 141 0.03 -9.84 -5.49
N ARG A 142 0.53 -11.08 -5.59
CA ARG A 142 -0.09 -12.25 -4.96
C ARG A 142 -0.11 -12.12 -3.43
N ARG A 143 0.98 -11.63 -2.82
CA ARG A 143 1.06 -11.39 -1.37
C ARG A 143 0.01 -10.38 -0.91
N ILE A 144 -0.11 -9.25 -1.61
CA ILE A 144 -1.09 -8.21 -1.29
C ILE A 144 -2.51 -8.72 -1.51
N ARG A 145 -2.76 -9.44 -2.61
CA ARG A 145 -4.08 -10.06 -2.87
C ARG A 145 -4.49 -11.02 -1.75
N GLN A 146 -3.54 -11.78 -1.20
CA GLN A 146 -3.81 -12.66 -0.06
C GLN A 146 -4.16 -11.86 1.20
N LYS A 147 -3.48 -10.73 1.45
CA LYS A 147 -3.79 -9.84 2.57
C LYS A 147 -5.19 -9.23 2.47
N LEU A 148 -5.57 -8.75 1.29
CA LEU A 148 -6.90 -8.20 1.00
C LEU A 148 -8.02 -9.26 1.15
N LYS A 149 -7.71 -10.55 0.96
CA LYS A 149 -8.66 -11.65 1.20
C LYS A 149 -8.80 -12.00 2.68
N ASN A 150 -7.67 -12.08 3.40
CA ASN A 150 -7.64 -12.60 4.77
C ASN A 150 -8.02 -11.57 5.85
N LYS A 151 -8.26 -10.30 5.45
CA LYS A 151 -8.65 -9.18 6.32
C LYS A 151 -7.92 -9.17 7.66
N GLN A 152 -6.68 -8.69 7.70
CA GLN A 152 -5.84 -8.75 8.91
C GLN A 152 -6.31 -7.74 9.98
N ARG A 153 -7.44 -8.05 10.63
CA ARG A 153 -8.11 -7.18 11.61
C ARG A 153 -7.18 -6.68 12.71
N LYS A 154 -6.30 -7.56 13.21
CA LYS A 154 -5.33 -7.24 14.26
C LYS A 154 -4.34 -6.14 13.86
N VAL A 155 -3.90 -6.10 12.59
CA VAL A 155 -3.00 -5.04 12.11
C VAL A 155 -3.75 -3.70 12.04
N GLY A 156 -4.99 -3.70 11.53
CA GLY A 156 -5.83 -2.51 11.52
C GLY A 156 -6.14 -1.98 12.92
N GLU A 157 -6.39 -2.86 13.90
CA GLU A 157 -6.59 -2.48 15.30
C GLU A 157 -5.34 -1.81 15.89
N ILE A 158 -4.16 -2.38 15.66
CA ILE A 158 -2.89 -1.79 16.09
C ILE A 158 -2.68 -0.42 15.47
N ILE A 159 -2.98 -0.26 14.18
CA ILE A 159 -2.90 1.03 13.47
C ILE A 159 -3.84 2.07 14.08
N LYS A 160 -5.04 1.68 14.53
CA LYS A 160 -5.96 2.60 15.23
C LYS A 160 -5.43 3.03 16.61
N HIS A 161 -4.74 2.13 17.32
CA HIS A 161 -4.14 2.42 18.63
C HIS A 161 -2.84 3.20 18.56
N LEU A 162 -2.08 3.04 17.47
CA LEU A 162 -1.11 4.02 17.04
C LEU A 162 -1.89 5.30 16.78
N LYS A 163 -2.06 6.16 17.79
CA LYS A 163 -2.49 7.53 17.57
C LYS A 163 -1.43 8.13 16.65
N ILE A 164 -1.66 8.09 15.34
CA ILE A 164 -0.75 8.58 14.31
C ILE A 164 -0.77 10.11 14.34
N LYS A 165 -0.46 10.68 15.51
CA LYS A 165 0.11 12.01 15.62
C LYS A 165 1.42 11.91 14.87
N GLY A 166 1.66 12.86 13.98
CA GLY A 166 2.81 12.94 13.07
C GLY A 166 4.02 12.12 13.50
N PHE A 167 4.58 11.38 12.55
CA PHE A 167 5.69 10.46 12.79
C PHE A 167 6.97 11.14 13.30
N TYR A 168 6.97 12.48 13.35
CA TYR A 168 7.93 13.33 14.03
C TYR A 168 7.25 13.97 15.25
N ARG A 169 7.82 13.72 16.42
CA ARG A 169 7.70 14.63 17.56
C ARG A 169 8.55 15.85 17.29
#